data_AF-A0A9E4A9I1-F1
#
_entry.id   AF-A0A9E4A9I1-F1
#
_cell.length_a   1.000
_cell.length_b   1.000
_cell.length_c   1.000
_cell.angle_alpha   90.00
_cell.angle_beta   90.00
_cell.angle_gamma   90.00
#
_symmetry.space_group_name_H-M   'P 1'
#
loop_
_entity.id
_entity.type
_entity.pdbx_description
1 polymer ?
#
loop_
_entity_poly.entity_id
_entity_poly.type
_entity_poly.pdbx_seq_one_letter_code
_entity_poly.pdbx_strand_id
1 'polypeptide(L)' 'MTIDHKIPRSEGGTDLFESLSVLCGTCNSMKGMGTSAELQAKLESG' A
#
# COMPACT_ATOMS: atom_id res chain seq x y z
N MET A 1 -11.95 1.84 -5.85
CA MET A 1 -11.06 0.74 -5.41
C MET A 1 -9.92 0.66 -6.40
N THR A 2 -8.69 0.48 -5.93
CA THR A 2 -7.46 0.37 -6.73
C THR A 2 -6.68 -0.84 -6.28
N ILE A 3 -5.96 -1.49 -7.21
CA ILE A 3 -4.95 -2.49 -6.88
C ILE A 3 -3.64 -1.74 -6.70
N ASP A 4 -2.99 -1.94 -5.55
CA ASP A 4 -1.73 -1.28 -5.19
C ASP A 4 -0.75 -2.27 -4.55
N HIS A 5 0.54 -1.98 -4.69
CA HIS A 5 1.60 -2.84 -4.16
C HIS A 5 1.80 -2.62 -2.66
N LYS A 6 1.82 -3.71 -1.89
CA LYS A 6 2.12 -3.70 -0.45
C LYS A 6 3.49 -3.11 -0.13
N ILE A 7 4.46 -3.38 -0.99
CA ILE A 7 5.79 -2.77 -1.01
C ILE A 7 5.90 -2.07 -2.36
N PRO A 8 6.32 -0.80 -2.46
CA PRO A 8 6.51 -0.13 -3.74
C PRO A 8 7.41 -0.92 -4.68
N ARG A 9 7.17 -0.87 -6.00
CA ARG A 9 8.05 -1.49 -6.99
C ARG A 9 9.50 -0.99 -6.89
N SER A 10 9.69 0.29 -6.55
CA SER A 10 11.00 0.90 -6.33
C SER A 10 11.77 0.29 -5.14
N GLU A 11 11.08 -0.43 -4.26
CA GLU A 11 11.63 -1.08 -3.07
C GLU A 11 11.56 -2.62 -3.15
N GLY A 12 11.28 -3.17 -4.34
CA GLY A 12 11.27 -4.61 -4.59
C GLY A 12 9.87 -5.27 -4.57
N GLY A 13 8.80 -4.47 -4.54
CA GLY A 13 7.45 -4.98 -4.79
C GLY A 13 7.31 -5.62 -6.17
N THR A 14 6.56 -6.72 -6.27
CA THR A 14 6.36 -7.49 -7.50
C THR A 14 4.91 -7.43 -7.98
N ASP A 15 4.65 -7.81 -9.22
CA ASP A 15 3.28 -7.92 -9.73
C ASP A 15 2.61 -9.27 -9.38
N LEU A 16 3.19 -10.01 -8.41
CA LEU A 16 2.63 -11.24 -7.88
C LEU A 16 1.46 -10.92 -6.94
N PHE A 17 0.46 -11.80 -6.92
CA PHE A 17 -0.77 -11.59 -6.15
C PHE A 17 -0.50 -11.32 -4.66
N GLU A 18 0.51 -11.94 -4.08
CA GLU A 18 0.90 -11.80 -2.68
C GLU A 18 1.47 -10.40 -2.37
N SER A 19 2.05 -9.72 -3.36
CA SER A 19 2.59 -8.37 -3.24
C SER A 19 1.53 -7.30 -3.49
N LEU A 20 0.33 -7.67 -3.92
CA LEU A 20 -0.75 -6.74 -4.23
C LEU A 20 -1.79 -6.68 -3.11
N SER A 21 -2.45 -5.53 -3.00
CA SER A 21 -3.54 -5.27 -2.07
C SER A 21 -4.59 -4.38 -2.72
N VAL A 22 -5.84 -4.51 -2.25
CA VAL A 22 -6.92 -3.65 -2.71
C VAL A 22 -7.11 -2.51 -1.72
N LEU A 23 -7.03 -1.27 -2.21
CA LEU A 23 -7.23 -0.05 -1.42
C LEU A 23 -8.39 0.78 -1.97
N CYS A 24 -9.04 1.55 -1.10
CA CYS A 24 -9.89 2.65 -1.56
C CYS A 24 -8.99 3.81 -2.06
N GLY A 25 -9.57 4.75 -2.82
CA GLY A 25 -8.79 5.86 -3.40
C GLY A 25 -8.07 6.69 -2.32
N THR A 26 -8.76 7.01 -1.23
CA THR A 26 -8.22 7.76 -0.10
C THR A 26 -7.06 7.03 0.58
N CYS A 27 -7.21 5.73 0.85
CA CYS A 27 -6.14 4.93 1.45
C CYS A 27 -4.92 4.84 0.53
N ASN A 28 -5.14 4.70 -0.79
CA ASN A 28 -4.07 4.67 -1.77
C ASN A 28 -3.29 5.99 -1.80
N SER A 29 -4.00 7.13 -1.78
CA SER A 29 -3.37 8.45 -1.68
C SER A 29 -2.62 8.65 -0.36
N MET A 30 -3.15 8.17 0.76
CA MET A 30 -2.51 8.28 2.07
C MET A 30 -1.27 7.38 2.22
N LYS A 31 -1.29 6.20 1.58
CA LYS A 31 -0.13 5.32 1.49
C LYS A 31 1.00 5.99 0.74
N GLY A 32 0.69 6.58 -0.43
CA GLY A 32 1.67 7.23 -1.28
C GLY A 32 2.79 6.25 -1.67
N MET A 33 4.04 6.65 -1.46
CA MET A 33 5.21 5.81 -1.73
C MET A 33 5.57 4.88 -0.57
N GLY A 34 4.79 4.85 0.52
CA GLY A 34 5.05 3.97 1.64
C GLY A 34 4.55 2.53 1.42
N THR A 35 4.90 1.67 2.36
CA THR A 35 4.43 0.29 2.46
C THR A 35 3.02 0.22 3.07
N SER A 36 2.33 -0.92 2.88
CA SER A 36 1.06 -1.17 3.58
C SER A 36 1.22 -1.20 5.10
N ALA A 37 2.39 -1.62 5.61
CA ALA A 37 2.66 -1.62 7.05
C ALA A 37 2.74 -0.18 7.60
N GLU A 38 3.38 0.73 6.88
CA GLU A 38 3.42 2.14 7.26
C GLU A 38 2.03 2.79 7.18
N LEU A 39 1.22 2.43 6.17
CA LEU A 39 -0.18 2.86 6.11
C LEU A 39 -0.96 2.37 7.32
N GLN A 40 -0.79 1.09 7.71
CA GLN A 40 -1.47 0.51 8.86
C GLN A 40 -1.08 1.22 10.15
N ALA A 41 0.22 1.47 10.38
CA ALA A 41 0.69 2.22 11.53
C ALA A 41 0.07 3.64 11.61
N LYS A 42 -0.06 4.34 10.47
CA LYS A 42 -0.75 5.64 10.40
C LYS A 42 -2.21 5.54 10.82
N LEU A 43 -2.92 4.53 10.34
CA LEU A 43 -4.34 4.29 10.66
C LEU A 43 -4.57 3.93 12.12
N GLU A 44 -3.63 3.22 12.76
CA GLU A 44 -3.71 2.85 14.18
C GLU A 44 -3.32 4.01 15.11
N SER A 45 -2.60 5.00 14.59
CA SER A 45 -2.17 6.19 15.34
C SER A 45 -3.15 7.37 15.32
N GLY A 46 -4.23 7.28 14.54
CA GLY A 46 -5.25 8.33 14.37
C GLY A 46 -6.57 7.97 15.02
#